data_AF-A0A395LGM5-F1
#
_entry.id   AF-A0A395LGM5-F1
#
_cell.length_a   1.000
_cell.length_b   1.000
_cell.length_c   1.000
_cell.angle_alpha   90.00
_cell.angle_beta   90.00
_cell.angle_gamma   90.00
#
_symmetry.space_group_name_H-M   'P 1'
#
loop_
_entity.id
_entity.type
_entity.pdbx_description
1 polymer ?
#
loop_
_entity_poly.entity_id
_entity_poly.type
_entity_poly.pdbx_seq_one_letter_code
_entity_poly.pdbx_strand_id
1 'polypeptide(L)' 'MFTQLDPPIPLHVLGKGDGHALGVIDYGQEHSLLWVTAIDATGEIWCAPNPQVRMQANWSLGRPRSMAVKASKETLAG' A
#
# COMPACT_ATOMS: atom_id res chain seq x y z
N MET A 1 -8.21 13.45 -10.13
CA MET A 1 -7.70 14.34 -9.07
C MET A 1 -6.55 13.65 -8.35
N PHE A 2 -5.45 14.34 -8.07
CA PHE A 2 -4.39 13.84 -7.20
C PHE A 2 -4.51 14.50 -5.82
N THR A 3 -4.47 13.69 -4.77
CA THR A 3 -4.47 14.13 -3.37
C THR A 3 -3.17 13.68 -2.74
N GLN A 4 -2.33 14.63 -2.32
CA GLN A 4 -1.13 14.33 -1.55
C GLN A 4 -1.52 13.89 -0.12
N LEU A 5 -0.80 12.90 0.40
CA LEU A 5 -0.90 12.49 1.81
C LEU A 5 0.27 13.12 2.58
N ASP A 6 -0.08 13.80 3.67
CA ASP A 6 0.88 14.43 4.57
C ASP A 6 0.40 14.26 6.02
N PRO A 7 1.01 13.35 6.82
CA PRO A 7 2.21 12.57 6.52
C PRO A 7 1.94 11.38 5.56
N PRO A 8 3.01 10.83 4.92
CA PRO A 8 2.91 9.57 4.19
C PRO A 8 2.40 8.43 5.06
N ILE A 9 1.55 7.56 4.48
CA ILE A 9 0.90 6.47 5.22
C ILE A 9 1.60 5.14 4.96
N PRO A 10 2.07 4.42 6.00
CA PRO A 10 2.62 3.08 5.84
C PRO A 10 1.58 2.08 5.36
N LEU A 11 1.87 1.41 4.26
CA LEU A 11 1.02 0.39 3.66
C LEU A 11 1.84 -0.76 3.08
N HIS A 12 1.13 -1.79 2.61
CA HIS A 12 1.70 -2.92 1.91
C HIS A 12 0.98 -3.06 0.56
N VAL A 13 1.75 -3.08 -0.52
CA VAL A 13 1.25 -3.37 -1.87
C VAL A 13 1.45 -4.85 -2.14
N LEU A 14 0.36 -5.57 -2.38
CA LEU A 14 0.41 -7.00 -2.69
C LEU A 14 1.30 -7.27 -3.91
N GLY A 15 2.24 -8.21 -3.78
CA GLY A 15 3.21 -8.54 -4.82
C GLY A 15 4.32 -7.50 -5.05
N LYS A 16 4.39 -6.42 -4.25
CA LYS A 16 5.48 -5.42 -4.31
C LYS A 16 6.19 -5.21 -2.98
N GLY A 17 5.47 -5.23 -1.86
CA GLY A 17 6.06 -5.15 -0.53
C GLY A 17 5.53 -4.01 0.33
N ASP A 18 6.21 -3.79 1.45
CA ASP A 18 5.95 -2.67 2.35
C ASP A 18 6.41 -1.35 1.71
N GLY A 19 5.72 -0.26 2.03
CA GLY A 19 6.05 1.07 1.52
C GLY A 19 5.26 2.19 2.18
N HIS A 20 5.53 3.40 1.73
CA HIS A 20 4.89 4.63 2.20
C HIS A 20 4.08 5.28 1.07
N ALA A 21 2.77 5.41 1.26
CA ALA A 21 1.93 6.14 0.33
C ALA A 21 2.11 7.65 0.47
N LEU A 22 2.45 8.27 -0.65
CA LEU A 22 2.67 9.71 -0.81
C LEU A 22 1.41 10.44 -1.27
N GLY A 23 0.47 9.72 -1.89
CA GLY A 23 -0.73 10.31 -2.46
C GLY A 23 -1.71 9.28 -3.04
N VAL A 24 -2.89 9.75 -3.40
CA VAL A 24 -3.95 8.98 -4.07
C VAL A 24 -4.36 9.70 -5.36
N ILE A 25 -4.52 8.95 -6.45
CA ILE A 25 -5.11 9.42 -7.70
C ILE A 25 -6.52 8.86 -7.80
N ASP A 26 -7.49 9.77 -7.93
CA ASP A 26 -8.89 9.46 -8.20
C ASP A 26 -9.22 9.79 -9.67
N TYR A 27 -9.55 8.77 -10.45
CA TYR A 27 -10.00 8.94 -11.85
C TYR A 27 -11.53 9.08 -11.98
N GLY A 28 -12.26 9.00 -10.86
CA GLY A 28 -13.71 9.07 -10.83
C GLY A 28 -14.38 7.70 -10.91
N GLN A 29 -15.63 7.71 -11.34
CA GLN A 29 -16.48 6.52 -11.41
C GLN A 29 -15.86 5.43 -12.30
N GLU A 30 -16.16 4.16 -12.00
CA GLU A 30 -15.68 2.96 -12.72
C GLU A 30 -14.17 2.68 -12.62
N HIS A 31 -13.39 3.55 -11.95
CA HIS A 31 -11.98 3.33 -11.69
C HIS A 31 -11.70 3.07 -10.20
N SER A 32 -10.64 2.31 -9.91
CA SER A 32 -10.12 2.21 -8.54
C SER A 32 -9.36 3.47 -8.18
N LEU A 33 -9.45 3.91 -6.92
CA LEU A 33 -8.46 4.80 -6.34
C LEU A 33 -7.06 4.18 -6.48
N LEU A 34 -6.11 4.90 -7.06
CA LEU A 34 -4.73 4.46 -7.16
C LEU A 34 -3.89 5.08 -6.06
N TRP A 35 -3.11 4.26 -5.36
CA TRP A 35 -2.21 4.68 -4.30
C TRP A 35 -0.80 4.80 -4.84
N VAL A 36 -0.22 6.00 -4.76
CA VAL A 36 1.16 6.28 -5.14
C VAL A 36 2.05 5.98 -3.94
N THR A 37 2.83 4.90 -4.03
CA THR A 37 3.59 4.35 -2.90
C THR A 37 5.06 4.23 -3.26
N ALA A 38 5.94 4.72 -2.40
CA ALA A 38 7.37 4.38 -2.45
C ALA A 38 7.59 3.04 -1.75
N ILE A 39 8.11 2.05 -2.47
CA ILE A 39 8.38 0.70 -1.95
C ILE A 39 9.70 0.70 -1.18
N ASP A 40 9.68 0.28 0.08
CA ASP A 40 10.82 0.41 0.99
C ASP A 40 12.03 -0.41 0.53
N ALA A 41 11.81 -1.63 0.02
CA ALA A 41 12.88 -2.55 -0.33
C ALA A 41 13.59 -2.20 -1.65
N THR A 42 12.88 -1.60 -2.61
CA THR A 42 13.37 -1.39 -3.98
C THR A 42 13.56 0.09 -4.33
N GLY A 43 12.93 1.00 -3.57
CA GLY A 43 12.88 2.43 -3.90
C GLY A 43 11.95 2.76 -5.08
N GLU A 44 11.24 1.79 -5.64
CA GLU A 44 10.29 2.01 -6.74
C GLU A 44 9.12 2.90 -6.27
N ILE A 45 8.74 3.87 -7.10
CA ILE A 45 7.44 4.54 -6.97
C ILE A 45 6.42 3.73 -7.77
N TRP A 46 5.42 3.19 -7.09
CA TRP A 46 4.42 2.31 -7.68
C TRP A 46 3.01 2.87 -7.50
N CYS A 47 2.16 2.72 -8.52
CA CYS A 47 0.74 3.05 -8.47
C CYS A 47 -0.09 1.78 -8.34
N ALA A 48 -0.63 1.51 -7.14
CA ALA A 48 -1.44 0.32 -6.88
C ALA A 48 -2.94 0.66 -6.78
N PRO A 49 -3.84 -0.07 -7.46
CA PRO A 49 -5.27 0.10 -7.27
C PRO A 49 -5.69 -0.36 -5.86
N ASN A 50 -6.72 0.27 -5.31
CA ASN A 50 -7.19 0.03 -3.94
C ASN A 50 -7.32 -1.46 -3.53
N PRO A 51 -7.83 -2.39 -4.38
CA PRO A 51 -7.88 -3.81 -4.04
C PRO A 51 -6.52 -4.48 -3.77
N GLN A 52 -5.42 -3.90 -4.24
CA GLN A 52 -4.05 -4.41 -4.07
C GLN A 52 -3.33 -3.81 -2.86
N VAL A 53 -3.97 -2.91 -2.12
CA VAL A 53 -3.34 -2.18 -1.00
C VAL A 53 -3.86 -2.70 0.33
N ARG A 54 -2.97 -2.91 1.30
CA ARG A 54 -3.32 -3.31 2.67
C ARG A 54 -2.65 -2.39 3.66
N MET A 55 -3.37 -2.04 4.72
CA MET A 55 -2.74 -1.38 5.86
C MET A 55 -1.74 -2.32 6.54
N GLN A 56 -0.63 -1.77 7.02
CA GLN A 56 0.30 -2.50 7.87
C GLN A 56 -0.30 -2.74 9.27
N ALA A 57 0.25 -3.74 9.97
CA ALA A 57 -0.07 -3.99 11.37
C ALA A 57 0.34 -2.80 12.24
N ASN A 58 -0.41 -2.55 13.32
CA ASN A 58 -0.11 -1.45 14.23
C ASN A 58 -0.53 -1.86 15.66
N TRP A 59 0.45 -2.05 16.55
CA TRP A 59 0.21 -2.54 17.91
C TRP A 59 -0.46 -1.51 18.81
N SER A 60 -0.13 -0.21 18.66
CA SER A 60 -0.72 0.85 19.51
C SER A 60 -2.18 1.11 19.14
N LEU A 61 -2.57 0.83 17.89
CA LEU A 61 -3.96 0.84 17.43
C LEU A 61 -4.65 -0.52 17.54
N GLY A 62 -4.01 -1.54 18.13
CA GLY A 62 -4.58 -2.90 18.23
C GLY A 62 -4.86 -3.57 16.87
N ARG A 63 -4.24 -3.11 15.78
CA ARG A 63 -4.43 -3.64 14.43
C ARG A 63 -3.54 -4.87 14.22
N PRO A 64 -4.12 -6.07 14.11
CA PRO A 64 -3.34 -7.30 13.95
C PRO A 64 -2.68 -7.36 12.56
N ARG A 65 -1.76 -8.31 12.40
CA ARG A 65 -1.19 -8.63 11.10
C ARG A 65 -2.26 -9.21 10.18
N SER A 66 -2.33 -8.69 8.96
CA SER A 66 -3.23 -9.20 7.92
C SER A 66 -2.72 -10.51 7.32
N MET A 67 -3.59 -11.51 7.18
CA MET A 67 -3.26 -12.77 6.51
C MET A 67 -2.88 -12.57 5.04
N ALA A 68 -3.50 -11.60 4.36
CA ALA A 68 -3.15 -11.28 2.97
C ALA A 68 -1.74 -10.69 2.85
N VAL A 69 -1.34 -9.83 3.81
CA VAL A 69 0.02 -9.30 3.88
C VAL A 69 1.02 -10.41 4.17
N LYS A 70 0.69 -11.33 5.10
CA LYS A 70 1.53 -12.49 5.40
C LYS A 70 1.76 -13.34 4.15
N ALA A 71 0.70 -13.75 3.46
CA ALA A 71 0.79 -14.56 2.24
C ALA A 71 1.61 -13.85 1.14
N SER A 72 1.39 -12.55 0.94
CA SER A 72 2.16 -11.77 -0.05
C SER A 72 3.65 -11.73 0.29
N LYS A 73 4.01 -11.59 1.58
CA LYS A 73 5.42 -11.60 2.01
C LYS A 73 6.06 -12.97 1.80
N GLU A 74 5.31 -14.05 2.03
CA GLU A 74 5.79 -15.41 1.76
C GLU A 74 6.04 -15.62 0.27
N THR A 75 5.16 -15.12 -0.61
CA THR A 75 5.37 -15.17 -2.06
C THR A 75 6.58 -14.35 -2.52
N LEU A 76 6.83 -13.18 -1.91
CA LEU A 76 7.98 -12.34 -2.26
C LEU A 76 9.32 -12.88 -1.78
N ALA A 77 9.32 -13.83 -0.84
CA ALA A 77 10.53 -14.42 -0.27
C ALA A 77 10.95 -15.74 -0.94
N GLY A 78 10.07 -16.36 -1.73
CA GLY A 78 10.35 -17.57 -2.50
C GLY A 78 10.78 -17.26 -3.92
#